data_AF-A0A9P8AMY0-F1
#
_entry.id   AF-A0A9P8AMY0-F1
#
_cell.length_a   1.000
_cell.length_b   1.000
_cell.length_c   1.000
_cell.angle_alpha   90.00
_cell.angle_beta   90.00
_cell.angle_gamma   90.00
#
_symmetry.space_group_name_H-M   'P 1'
#
loop_
_entity.id
_entity.type
_entity.pdbx_description
1 polymer ?
#
loop_
_entity_poly.entity_id
_entity_poly.type
_entity_poly.pdbx_seq_one_letter_code
_entity_poly.pdbx_strand_id
1 'polypeptide(L)'
;IVVIEYIQGQTLAHAYSDEPLLEDVKMTIKKGLDMLHNEDLVFGDLYKQNVIIADETDEESGSNRVRFIDFNWTEKAGDVRYPLHLTFCICDISGMLEYDLIQKDHDIKMLDTL
;
A
#
# COMPACT_ATOMS: atom_id res chain seq x y z
N ILE A 1 21.29 -4.25 -3.33
CA ILE A 1 20.59 -3.46 -4.37
C ILE A 1 19.44 -4.31 -4.84
N VAL A 2 18.22 -3.80 -4.74
CA VAL A 2 17.03 -4.44 -5.31
C VAL A 2 16.76 -3.77 -6.65
N VAL A 3 16.53 -4.56 -7.70
CA VAL A 3 16.16 -4.06 -9.03
C VAL A 3 14.75 -4.53 -9.30
N ILE A 4 13.83 -3.60 -9.54
CA ILE A 4 12.42 -3.85 -9.85
C ILE A 4 12.09 -3.32 -11.24
N GLU A 5 10.93 -3.73 -11.75
CA GLU A 5 10.36 -3.18 -12.97
C GLU A 5 10.20 -1.66 -12.87
N TYR A 6 10.51 -0.95 -13.96
CA TYR A 6 10.16 0.46 -14.08
C TYR A 6 8.69 0.58 -14.43
N ILE A 7 7.90 1.14 -13.52
CA ILE A 7 6.46 1.37 -13.74
C ILE A 7 6.28 2.79 -14.27
N GLN A 8 5.86 2.89 -15.53
CA GLN A 8 5.47 4.17 -16.11
C GLN A 8 4.07 4.55 -15.62
N GLY A 9 3.94 5.68 -14.94
CA GLY A 9 2.68 6.15 -14.38
C GLY A 9 2.88 7.21 -13.30
N GLN A 10 1.84 7.42 -12.49
CA GLN A 10 1.83 8.42 -11.42
C GLN A 10 1.48 7.77 -10.07
N THR A 11 2.08 8.25 -8.98
CA THR A 11 1.64 7.86 -7.64
C THR A 11 0.22 8.36 -7.37
N LEU A 12 -0.54 7.69 -6.49
CA LEU A 12 -1.84 8.18 -6.07
C LEU A 12 -1.75 9.57 -5.44
N ALA A 13 -0.63 9.90 -4.80
CA ALA A 13 -0.41 11.21 -4.21
C ALA A 13 -0.42 12.33 -5.26
N HIS A 14 0.02 12.02 -6.49
CA HIS A 14 -0.01 12.96 -7.61
C HIS A 14 -1.34 12.93 -8.37
N ALA A 15 -1.87 11.73 -8.64
CA ALA A 15 -3.10 11.57 -9.40
C ALA A 15 -4.36 11.99 -8.60
N TYR A 16 -4.32 11.89 -7.27
CA TYR A 16 -5.42 12.16 -6.34
C TYR A 16 -4.94 13.03 -5.17
N SER A 17 -4.39 14.22 -5.48
CA SER A 17 -3.86 15.14 -4.46
C SER A 17 -4.92 15.60 -3.48
N ASP A 18 -6.04 16.13 -4.02
CA ASP A 18 -7.12 16.75 -3.25
C ASP A 18 -8.47 16.06 -3.48
N GLU A 19 -8.51 15.13 -4.44
CA GLU A 19 -9.71 14.37 -4.80
C GLU A 19 -9.74 13.03 -4.05
N PRO A 20 -10.93 12.54 -3.66
CA PRO A 20 -11.08 11.20 -3.13
C PRO A 20 -10.74 10.16 -4.19
N LEU A 21 -10.19 9.03 -3.75
CA LEU A 21 -9.95 7.89 -4.64
C LEU A 21 -11.27 7.34 -5.20
N LEU A 22 -11.25 6.97 -6.48
CA LEU A 22 -12.35 6.23 -7.09
C LEU A 22 -12.49 4.87 -6.42
N GLU A 23 -13.75 4.43 -6.26
CA GLU A 23 -14.07 3.16 -5.59
C GLU A 23 -13.40 1.96 -6.27
N ASP A 24 -13.33 1.95 -7.59
CA ASP A 24 -12.66 0.89 -8.36
C ASP A 24 -11.16 0.79 -8.06
N VAL A 25 -10.51 1.92 -7.77
CA VAL A 25 -9.09 1.96 -7.37
C VAL A 25 -8.96 1.39 -5.96
N LYS A 26 -9.82 1.81 -5.01
CA LYS A 26 -9.83 1.26 -3.63
C LYS A 26 -10.07 -0.25 -3.63
N MET A 27 -11.04 -0.73 -4.39
CA MET A 27 -11.30 -2.17 -4.54
C MET A 27 -10.11 -2.92 -5.12
N THR A 28 -9.37 -2.33 -6.05
CA THR A 28 -8.18 -2.94 -6.63
C THR A 28 -7.03 -2.99 -5.62
N ILE A 29 -6.79 -1.92 -4.85
CA ILE A 29 -5.83 -1.92 -3.75
C ILE A 29 -6.18 -3.01 -2.75
N LYS A 30 -7.46 -3.09 -2.36
CA LYS A 30 -7.94 -4.14 -1.45
C LYS A 30 -7.65 -5.54 -1.99
N LYS A 31 -7.92 -5.80 -3.28
CA LYS A 31 -7.59 -7.10 -3.90
C LYS A 31 -6.09 -7.41 -3.82
N GLY A 32 -5.23 -6.42 -4.06
CA GLY A 32 -3.78 -6.57 -3.90
C GLY A 32 -3.35 -6.92 -2.48
N LEU A 33 -3.95 -6.25 -1.47
CA LEU A 33 -3.74 -6.59 -0.06
C LEU A 33 -4.26 -8.00 0.27
N ASP A 34 -5.46 -8.35 -0.20
CA ASP A 34 -6.05 -9.68 0.01
C ASP A 34 -5.13 -10.78 -0.54
N MET A 35 -4.45 -10.53 -1.68
CA MET A 35 -3.45 -11.46 -2.24
C MET A 35 -2.25 -11.66 -1.31
N LEU A 36 -1.70 -10.60 -0.71
CA LEU A 36 -0.62 -10.71 0.27
C LEU A 36 -1.10 -11.43 1.54
N HIS A 37 -2.27 -11.05 2.04
CA HIS A 37 -2.85 -11.55 3.28
C HIS A 37 -3.16 -13.06 3.20
N ASN A 38 -3.55 -13.56 2.02
CA ASN A 38 -3.77 -14.98 1.77
C ASN A 38 -2.48 -15.81 1.90
N GLU A 39 -1.32 -15.21 1.64
CA GLU A 39 0.01 -15.82 1.82
C GLU A 39 0.62 -15.50 3.20
N ASP A 40 -0.19 -14.98 4.12
CA ASP A 40 0.19 -14.54 5.47
C ASP A 40 1.17 -13.35 5.52
N LEU A 41 1.31 -12.63 4.42
CA LEU A 41 2.13 -11.42 4.33
C LEU A 41 1.31 -10.17 4.64
N VAL A 42 1.94 -9.18 5.26
CA VAL A 42 1.43 -7.80 5.38
C VAL A 42 2.17 -6.90 4.40
N PHE A 43 1.56 -5.81 3.95
CA PHE A 43 2.28 -4.79 3.20
C PHE A 43 3.02 -3.83 4.13
N GLY A 44 2.30 -3.34 5.16
CA GLY A 44 2.80 -2.53 6.25
C GLY A 44 2.98 -1.05 5.94
N ASP A 45 3.07 -0.66 4.67
CA ASP A 45 3.48 0.68 4.28
C ASP A 45 2.51 1.34 3.28
N LEU A 46 1.21 1.13 3.50
CA LEU A 46 0.19 1.58 2.57
C LEU A 46 -0.11 3.07 2.74
N TYR A 47 0.32 3.86 1.75
CA TYR A 47 -0.08 5.25 1.57
C TYR A 47 -0.01 5.66 0.10
N LYS A 48 -0.63 6.79 -0.22
CA LYS A 48 -0.77 7.29 -1.60
C LYS A 48 0.55 7.39 -2.39
N GLN A 49 1.69 7.54 -1.72
CA GLN A 49 3.01 7.63 -2.36
C GLN A 49 3.56 6.26 -2.77
N ASN A 50 3.16 5.18 -2.09
CA ASN A 50 3.62 3.81 -2.33
C ASN A 50 2.71 3.02 -3.28
N VAL A 51 1.77 3.70 -3.93
CA VAL A 51 0.87 3.10 -4.92
C VAL A 51 0.92 3.93 -6.19
N ILE A 52 1.17 3.27 -7.32
CA ILE A 52 1.21 3.87 -8.66
C ILE A 52 -0.01 3.43 -9.47
N ILE A 53 -0.61 4.36 -10.20
CA ILE A 53 -1.48 4.08 -11.35
C ILE A 53 -0.59 4.12 -12.59
N ALA A 54 -0.31 2.96 -13.17
CA ALA A 54 0.46 2.84 -14.41
C ALA A 54 -0.29 3.55 -15.56
N ASP A 55 0.38 4.11 -16.56
CA ASP A 55 -0.26 4.88 -17.65
C ASP A 55 -1.05 3.98 -18.62
N GLU A 56 -0.52 2.80 -18.96
CA GLU A 56 -1.21 1.76 -19.73
C GLU A 56 -0.62 0.40 -19.36
N THR A 57 -1.48 -0.61 -19.27
CA THR A 57 -1.10 -2.02 -19.38
C THR A 57 -1.71 -2.52 -20.69
N ASP A 58 -1.17 -3.58 -21.31
CA ASP A 58 -1.75 -4.24 -22.51
C ASP A 58 -3.19 -4.77 -22.31
N GLU A 59 -3.82 -4.50 -21.17
CA GLU A 59 -5.19 -4.88 -20.81
C GLU A 59 -6.07 -3.63 -20.59
N GLU A 60 -7.19 -3.57 -21.32
CA GLU A 60 -8.11 -2.42 -21.47
C GLU A 60 -8.85 -1.96 -20.18
N SER A 61 -8.63 -2.58 -19.02
CA SER A 61 -9.37 -2.24 -17.80
C SER A 61 -8.52 -1.44 -16.81
N GLY A 62 -9.02 -0.26 -16.43
CA GLY A 62 -8.39 0.65 -15.46
C GLY A 62 -8.03 0.02 -14.11
N SER A 63 -8.67 -1.09 -13.74
CA SER A 63 -8.40 -1.87 -12.53
C SER A 63 -7.04 -2.58 -12.57
N ASN A 64 -6.48 -2.91 -13.74
CA ASN A 64 -5.23 -3.66 -13.81
C ASN A 64 -3.95 -2.79 -13.77
N ARG A 65 -4.11 -1.49 -13.49
CA ARG A 65 -3.05 -0.48 -13.53
C ARG A 65 -2.47 -0.13 -12.15
N VAL A 66 -3.10 -0.58 -11.06
CA VAL A 66 -2.60 -0.34 -9.70
C VAL A 66 -1.34 -1.19 -9.46
N ARG A 67 -0.27 -0.56 -8.96
CA ARG A 67 0.97 -1.22 -8.56
C ARG A 67 1.39 -0.74 -7.18
N PHE A 68 1.74 -1.67 -6.30
CA PHE A 68 2.40 -1.34 -5.04
C PHE A 68 3.91 -1.26 -5.26
N ILE A 69 4.56 -0.33 -4.57
CA ILE A 69 6.00 -0.14 -4.55
C ILE A 69 6.46 0.01 -3.10
N ASP A 70 7.76 -0.03 -2.85
CA ASP A 70 8.34 0.06 -1.49
C ASP A 70 7.89 -1.07 -0.55
N PHE A 71 8.38 -2.28 -0.82
CA PHE A 71 8.08 -3.49 -0.03
C PHE A 71 9.00 -3.66 1.18
N ASN A 72 9.61 -2.59 1.70
CA ASN A 72 10.63 -2.71 2.76
C ASN A 72 10.08 -3.29 4.08
N TRP A 73 8.76 -3.19 4.32
CA TRP A 73 8.09 -3.74 5.51
C TRP A 73 7.16 -4.90 5.21
N THR A 74 7.23 -5.44 3.99
CA THR A 74 6.44 -6.60 3.60
C THR A 74 7.09 -7.88 4.12
N GLU A 75 6.42 -8.55 5.04
CA GLU A 75 6.86 -9.80 5.65
C GLU A 75 5.62 -10.51 6.25
N LYS A 76 5.81 -11.67 6.88
CA LYS A 76 4.74 -12.33 7.63
C LYS A 76 4.12 -11.45 8.70
N ALA A 77 2.79 -11.53 8.82
CA ALA A 77 2.04 -10.86 9.86
C ALA A 77 2.57 -11.26 11.25
N GLY A 78 2.94 -10.28 12.07
CA GLY A 78 3.50 -10.55 13.40
C GLY A 78 5.01 -10.84 13.45
N ASP A 79 5.72 -10.85 12.32
CA ASP A 79 7.17 -11.09 12.28
C ASP A 79 7.99 -9.81 12.01
N VAL A 80 7.35 -8.76 11.50
CA VAL A 80 7.97 -7.45 11.23
C VAL A 80 7.42 -6.36 12.18
N ARG A 81 8.26 -5.37 12.50
CA ARG A 81 7.92 -4.22 13.35
C ARG A 81 8.13 -2.91 12.62
N TYR A 82 7.31 -1.92 12.94
CA TYR A 82 7.62 -0.55 12.58
C TYR A 82 8.89 -0.06 13.30
N PRO A 83 9.81 0.60 12.61
CA PRO A 83 10.97 1.22 13.25
C PRO A 83 10.55 2.36 14.17
N LEU A 84 11.22 2.47 15.32
CA LEU A 84 11.04 3.59 16.25
C LEU A 84 11.37 4.92 15.58
N HIS A 85 10.60 5.97 15.89
CA HIS A 85 10.81 7.35 15.45
C HIS A 85 10.69 7.63 13.95
N LEU A 86 10.35 6.64 13.13
CA LEU A 86 10.18 6.80 11.69
C LEU A 86 8.71 6.72 11.25
N THR A 87 7.85 6.16 12.09
CA THR A 87 6.48 5.79 11.71
C THR A 87 5.41 6.63 12.36
N PHE A 88 5.73 7.77 12.97
CA PHE A 88 4.76 8.61 13.69
C PHE A 88 3.49 8.90 12.86
N CYS A 89 3.66 9.29 11.59
CA CYS A 89 2.53 9.57 10.69
C CYS A 89 1.70 8.32 10.36
N ILE A 90 2.36 7.17 10.21
CA ILE A 90 1.70 5.88 9.92
C ILE A 90 0.95 5.38 11.15
N CYS A 91 1.55 5.52 12.34
CA CYS A 91 0.99 5.16 13.63
C CYS A 91 -0.29 5.96 13.93
N ASP A 92 -0.30 7.27 13.65
CA ASP A 92 -1.46 8.14 13.87
C ASP A 92 -2.66 7.75 12.99
N ILE A 93 -2.40 7.52 11.70
CA ILE A 93 -3.41 7.12 10.70
C ILE A 93 -4.06 5.79 11.04
N SER A 94 -3.26 4.86 11.54
CA SER A 94 -3.63 3.46 11.65
C SER A 94 -3.99 3.05 13.10
N GLY A 95 -3.83 3.99 14.05
CA GLY A 95 -4.14 3.79 15.47
C GLY A 95 -3.18 2.83 16.17
N MET A 96 -1.91 2.82 15.73
CA MET A 96 -0.85 1.94 16.24
C MET A 96 0.16 2.71 17.09
N LEU A 97 0.96 1.96 17.84
CA LEU A 97 2.13 2.51 18.52
C LEU A 97 3.40 2.24 17.70
N GLU A 98 4.42 3.08 17.91
CA GLU A 98 5.74 2.79 17.38
C GLU A 98 6.23 1.43 17.90
N TYR A 99 6.97 0.70 17.07
CA TYR A 99 7.51 -0.63 17.38
C TYR A 99 6.48 -1.76 17.53
N ASP A 100 5.20 -1.49 17.25
CA ASP A 100 4.20 -2.53 17.13
C ASP A 100 4.54 -3.53 16.02
N LEU A 101 4.11 -4.77 16.23
CA LEU A 101 4.13 -5.79 15.19
C LEU A 101 3.15 -5.42 14.11
N ILE A 102 3.56 -5.51 12.84
CA ILE A 102 2.66 -5.22 11.73
C ILE A 102 1.69 -6.40 11.55
N GLN A 103 0.40 -6.10 11.51
CA GLN A 103 -0.70 -7.06 11.37
C GLN A 103 -1.51 -6.76 10.12
N LYS A 104 -2.28 -7.72 9.62
CA LYS A 104 -3.14 -7.55 8.43
C LYS A 104 -4.17 -6.42 8.60
N ASP A 105 -4.74 -6.31 9.80
CA ASP A 105 -5.68 -5.23 10.15
C ASP A 105 -5.05 -3.84 9.99
N HIS A 106 -3.73 -3.74 10.02
CA HIS A 106 -3.01 -2.48 9.85
C HIS A 106 -3.14 -1.97 8.43
N ASP A 107 -2.97 -2.85 7.44
CA ASP A 107 -3.17 -2.52 6.02
C ASP A 107 -4.61 -2.09 5.74
N ILE A 108 -5.60 -2.73 6.39
CA ILE A 108 -7.02 -2.40 6.22
C ILE A 108 -7.32 -0.98 6.74
N LYS A 109 -6.83 -0.65 7.93
CA LYS A 109 -7.01 0.71 8.48
C LYS A 109 -6.34 1.76 7.61
N MET A 110 -5.16 1.47 7.07
CA MET A 110 -4.49 2.38 6.12
C MET A 110 -5.32 2.55 4.85
N LEU A 111 -5.88 1.48 4.29
CA LEU A 111 -6.77 1.54 3.14
C LEU A 111 -7.99 2.43 3.40
N ASP A 112 -8.58 2.36 4.59
CA ASP A 112 -9.73 3.19 4.98
C ASP A 112 -9.39 4.70 5.00
N THR A 113 -8.11 5.04 5.13
CA THR A 113 -7.62 6.44 5.17
C THR A 113 -7.19 7.00 3.82
N LEU A 114 -7.10 6.16 2.79
CA LEU A 114 -6.68 6.54 1.44
C LEU A 114 -7.74 7.39 0.70
#